data_AF-A0A2V9XP57-F1
#
_entry.id   AF-A0A2V9XP57-F1
#
_cell.length_a   1.000
_cell.length_b   1.000
_cell.length_c   1.000
_cell.angle_alpha   90.00
_cell.angle_beta   90.00
_cell.angle_gamma   90.00
#
_symmetry.space_group_name_H-M   'P 1'
#
loop_
_entity.id
_entity.type
_entity.pdbx_description
1 polymer ?
#
loop_
_entity_poly.entity_id
_entity_poly.type
_entity_poly.pdbx_seq_one_letter_code
_entity_poly.pdbx_strand_id
1 'polypeptide(L)' 'MAVRENKPQLLITAKIGNVPVRGICSACPNIVFDTGSKVGKRKDHERKLNALFSEHLKEKHARENDGQAA' A
#
# COMPACT_ATOMS: atom_id res chain seq x y z
N MET A 1 18.48 20.39 -0.93
CA MET A 1 18.39 18.91 -0.94
C MET A 1 17.03 18.55 -1.51
N ALA A 2 16.97 18.22 -2.80
CA ALA A 2 15.70 17.91 -3.47
C ALA A 2 15.15 16.60 -2.88
N VAL A 3 14.00 16.69 -2.20
CA VAL A 3 13.26 15.53 -1.71
C VAL A 3 12.78 14.80 -2.95
N ARG A 4 13.49 13.72 -3.30
CA ARG A 4 13.21 12.88 -4.45
C ARG A 4 11.75 12.43 -4.39
N GLU A 5 11.10 12.49 -5.54
CA GLU A 5 9.77 11.95 -5.83
C GLU A 5 9.69 10.48 -5.39
N ASN A 6 9.42 10.24 -4.11
CA ASN A 6 9.30 8.88 -3.61
C ASN A 6 7.84 8.49 -3.76
N LYS A 7 7.48 8.03 -4.97
CA LYS A 7 6.17 7.40 -5.21
C LYS A 7 5.88 6.48 -4.04
N PRO A 8 4.80 6.70 -3.28
CA PRO A 8 4.53 5.85 -2.14
C PRO A 8 4.37 4.43 -2.66
N GLN A 9 4.93 3.46 -1.94
CA GLN A 9 4.85 2.05 -2.28
C GLN A 9 4.19 1.28 -1.13
N LEU A 10 3.44 0.24 -1.49
CA LEU A 10 2.89 -0.71 -0.53
C LEU A 10 3.98 -1.69 -0.12
N LEU A 11 4.46 -1.58 1.12
CA LEU A 11 5.45 -2.47 1.70
C LEU A 11 4.74 -3.54 2.52
N ILE A 12 4.89 -4.81 2.15
CA ILE A 12 4.30 -5.91 2.90
C ILE A 12 5.14 -6.17 4.16
N THR A 13 4.54 -5.97 5.33
CA THR A 13 5.20 -6.15 6.63
C THR A 13 4.88 -7.50 7.26
N ALA A 14 3.74 -8.11 6.92
CA ALA A 14 3.40 -9.45 7.41
C ALA A 14 2.77 -10.31 6.32
N LYS A 15 3.16 -11.59 6.34
CA LYS A 15 2.65 -12.65 5.46
C LYS A 15 2.26 -13.84 6.33
N ILE A 16 1.13 -14.46 6.04
CA ILE A 16 0.74 -15.75 6.62
C ILE A 16 0.95 -16.81 5.54
N GLY A 17 1.94 -17.68 5.73
CA GLY A 17 2.40 -18.60 4.68
C GLY A 17 2.88 -17.82 3.46
N ASN A 18 2.18 -17.97 2.33
CA ASN A 18 2.48 -17.28 1.07
C ASN A 18 1.49 -16.13 0.75
N VAL A 19 0.68 -15.72 1.74
CA VAL A 19 -0.35 -14.69 1.59
C VAL A 19 0.05 -13.41 2.32
N PRO A 20 0.18 -12.26 1.62
CA PRO A 20 0.39 -10.98 2.29
C PRO A 20 -0.88 -10.58 3.03
N VAL A 21 -0.81 -10.46 4.35
CA VAL A 21 -1.98 -10.08 5.18
C VAL A 21 -1.89 -8.66 5.70
N ARG A 22 -0.67 -8.12 5.81
CA ARG A 22 -0.41 -6.79 6.34
C ARG A 22 0.64 -6.06 5.52
N GLY A 23 0.37 -4.79 5.24
CA GLY A 23 1.31 -3.90 4.59
C GLY A 23 1.24 -2.49 5.15
N ILE A 24 2.21 -1.65 4.79
CA ILE A 24 2.28 -0.24 5.16
C ILE A 24 2.57 0.61 3.94
N CYS A 25 2.30 1.90 4.03
CA CYS A 25 2.73 2.85 3.02
C CYS A 25 4.19 3.26 3.30
N SER A 26 5.08 3.17 2.32
CA SER A 26 6.49 3.60 2.46
C SER A 26 6.64 5.08 2.84
N ALA A 27 5.67 5.92 2.47
CA ALA A 27 5.68 7.35 2.82
C ALA A 27 4.97 7.63 4.15
N CYS A 28 4.07 6.74 4.58
CA CYS A 28 3.29 6.87 5.81
C CYS A 28 3.45 5.62 6.70
N PRO A 29 4.51 5.52 7.52
CA PRO A 29 4.75 4.35 8.38
C PRO A 29 3.68 4.15 9.47
N ASN A 30 2.92 5.21 9.79
CA ASN A 30 1.79 5.14 10.72
C ASN A 30 0.53 4.50 10.12
N ILE A 31 0.46 4.38 8.79
CA ILE A 31 -0.70 3.79 8.10
C ILE A 31 -0.41 2.33 7.83
N VAL A 32 -1.21 1.47 8.46
CA VAL A 32 -1.10 0.03 8.35
C VAL A 32 -2.34 -0.53 7.68
N PHE A 33 -2.14 -1.18 6.54
CA PHE A 33 -3.16 -1.91 5.82
C PHE A 33 -3.18 -3.34 6.34
N ASP A 34 -4.28 -3.72 6.99
CA ASP A 34 -4.48 -5.07 7.50
C ASP A 34 -5.71 -5.68 6.84
N THR A 35 -5.57 -6.91 6.34
CA THR A 35 -6.67 -7.65 5.70
C THR A 35 -7.24 -8.75 6.60
N GLY A 36 -6.78 -8.81 7.85
CA GLY A 36 -7.14 -9.82 8.84
C GLY A 36 -6.37 -11.13 8.69
N SER A 37 -6.42 -11.94 9.75
CA SER A 37 -5.74 -13.24 9.85
C SER A 37 -6.58 -14.42 9.34
N LYS A 38 -7.74 -14.18 8.71
CA LYS A 38 -8.53 -15.26 8.11
C LYS A 38 -7.77 -15.82 6.91
N VAL A 39 -7.65 -17.15 6.84
CA VAL A 39 -7.08 -17.86 5.69
C VAL A 39 -8.06 -17.71 4.51
N GLY A 40 -7.96 -16.58 3.80
CA GLY A 40 -8.66 -16.32 2.56
C GLY A 40 -7.80 -16.71 1.36
N LYS A 41 -8.39 -16.61 0.15
CA LYS A 41 -7.62 -16.77 -1.09
C LYS A 41 -6.60 -15.64 -1.17
N ARG A 42 -5.33 -15.98 -1.47
CA ARG A 42 -4.22 -15.02 -1.64
C ARG A 42 -4.62 -13.78 -2.47
N LYS A 43 -5.30 -14.01 -3.61
CA LYS A 43 -5.79 -12.95 -4.49
C LYS A 43 -6.75 -11.96 -3.82
N ASP A 44 -7.57 -12.40 -2.88
CA ASP A 44 -8.51 -11.52 -2.16
C ASP A 44 -7.75 -10.56 -1.25
N HIS A 45 -6.75 -11.08 -0.51
CA HIS A 45 -5.90 -10.27 0.36
C HIS A 45 -5.03 -9.29 -0.43
N GLU A 46 -4.40 -9.73 -1.53
CA GLU A 46 -3.65 -8.84 -2.42
C GLU A 46 -4.53 -7.74 -3.00
N ARG A 47 -5.75 -8.08 -3.46
CA ARG A 47 -6.70 -7.10 -3.99
C ARG A 47 -7.15 -6.10 -2.92
N LYS A 48 -7.43 -6.54 -1.70
CA LYS A 48 -7.79 -5.65 -0.58
C LYS A 48 -6.64 -4.74 -0.17
N LEU A 49 -5.42 -5.27 -0.01
CA LEU A 49 -4.25 -4.46 0.31
C LEU A 49 -4.00 -3.41 -0.76
N ASN A 50 -4.10 -3.79 -2.04
CA ASN A 50 -3.92 -2.86 -3.15
C ASN A 50 -5.04 -1.80 -3.19
N ALA A 51 -6.29 -2.18 -2.93
CA ALA A 51 -7.42 -1.24 -2.87
C ALA A 51 -7.26 -0.23 -1.72
N LEU A 52 -6.96 -0.69 -0.51
CA LEU A 52 -6.70 0.18 0.65
C LEU A 52 -5.53 1.13 0.39
N PHE A 53 -4.48 0.62 -0.24
CA PHE A 53 -3.33 1.42 -0.61
C PHE A 53 -3.65 2.44 -1.69
N SER A 54 -4.42 2.07 -2.72
CA SER A 54 -4.83 2.98 -3.80
C SER A 54 -5.77 4.08 -3.29
N GLU A 55 -6.69 3.75 -2.40
CA GLU A 55 -7.54 4.73 -1.71
C GLU A 55 -6.70 5.68 -0.86
N HIS A 56 -5.79 5.15 -0.04
CA HIS A 56 -4.86 5.97 0.74
C HIS A 56 -3.99 6.87 -0.15
N LEU A 57 -3.49 6.36 -1.27
CA LEU A 57 -2.76 7.15 -2.25
C LEU A 57 -3.62 8.30 -2.78
N LYS A 58 -4.88 8.04 -3.14
CA LYS A 58 -5.80 9.09 -3.62
C LYS A 58 -6.17 10.09 -2.53
N GLU A 59 -6.27 9.69 -1.27
CA GLU A 59 -6.69 10.63 -0.22
C GLU A 59 -5.51 11.39 0.40
N LYS A 60 -4.37 10.75 0.59
CA LYS A 60 -3.20 11.30 1.30
C LYS A 60 -2.08 11.73 0.36
N HIS A 61 -2.03 11.18 -0.85
CA HIS A 61 -0.96 11.43 -1.82
C HIS A 61 -1.46 11.92 -3.20
N ALA A 62 -2.76 12.21 -3.38
CA ALA A 62 -3.30 12.65 -4.68
C ALA A 62 -2.72 13.97 -5.19
N ARG A 63 -2.14 14.80 -4.31
CA ARG A 63 -1.46 16.04 -4.71
C ARG A 63 -0.11 15.81 -5.40
N GLU A 64 0.41 14.58 -5.44
CA GLU A 64 1.69 14.24 -6.09
C GLU A 64 1.53 13.32 -7.30
N ASN A 65 0.32 13.19 -7.85
CA ASN A 65 0.10 12.47 -9.12
C ASN A 65 -0.01 13.39 -10.34
N ASP A 66 0.25 14.70 -10.19
CA ASP A 66 0.52 15.59 -11.31
C ASP A 66 2.02 15.50 -11.66
N GLY A 67 2.41 14.38 -12.25
CA GLY A 67 3.83 14.08 -12.47
C GLY A 67 4.12 12.74 -13.11
N GLN A 68 3.24 12.24 -13.98
CA GLN A 68 3.62 11.21 -14.92
C GLN A 68 3.15 11.59 -16.33
N ALA A 69 3.86 12.57 -16.89
CA ALA A 69 4.04 12.68 -18.33
C ALA A 69 5.29 11.87 -18.71
N ALA A 70 5.10 10.81 -19.50
CA ALA A 70 6.03 10.30 -20.52
C ALA A 70 5.31 9.18 -21.29
#